data_AF-A0A2V9SSI4-F1
#
_entry.id   AF-A0A2V9SSI4-F1
#
_cell.length_a   1.000
_cell.length_b   1.000
_cell.length_c   1.000
_cell.angle_alpha   90.00
_cell.angle_beta   90.00
_cell.angle_gamma   90.00
#
_symmetry.space_group_name_H-M   'P 1'
#
loop_
_entity.id
_entity.type
_entity.pdbx_description
1 polymer ?
#
loop_
_entity_poly.entity_id
_entity_poly.type
_entity_poly.pdbx_seq_one_letter_code
_entity_poly.pdbx_strand_id
1 'polypeptide(L)'
;MEGFDLGARVSDIEKDMDGEHTIAEIEWLEHIFAVPDTRPMSASDLAAANQRHDEKNANSPWFRLWQRYGVCCRSEPPVIRVGEIES
;
A
#
# COMPACT_ATOMS: atom_id res chain seq x y z
N MET A 1 -42.50 -21.73 22.98
CA MET A 1 -41.12 -21.78 22.46
C MET A 1 -41.23 -21.30 21.02
N GLU A 2 -41.17 -19.99 20.81
CA GLU A 2 -41.25 -19.39 19.48
C GLU A 2 -39.96 -19.71 18.72
N GLY A 3 -40.10 -20.27 17.52
CA GLY A 3 -38.99 -20.63 16.67
C GLY A 3 -38.29 -19.38 16.17
N PHE A 4 -36.97 -19.34 16.35
CA PHE A 4 -36.12 -18.28 15.81
C PHE A 4 -36.03 -18.46 14.29
N ASP A 5 -36.84 -17.70 13.54
CA ASP A 5 -36.84 -17.74 12.08
C ASP A 5 -35.69 -16.89 11.52
N LEU A 6 -34.59 -17.58 11.22
CA LEU A 6 -33.42 -17.00 10.56
C LEU A 6 -33.74 -16.46 9.16
N GLY A 7 -34.72 -17.04 8.46
CA GLY A 7 -35.12 -16.61 7.11
C GLY A 7 -35.75 -15.22 7.14
N ALA A 8 -36.71 -15.00 8.05
CA ALA A 8 -37.35 -13.70 8.24
C ALA A 8 -36.34 -12.60 8.60
N ARG A 9 -35.39 -12.89 9.49
CA ARG A 9 -34.35 -11.91 9.89
C ARG A 9 -33.40 -11.52 8.76
N VAL A 10 -33.01 -12.46 7.90
CA VAL A 10 -32.15 -12.15 6.74
C VAL A 10 -32.93 -11.31 5.74
N SER A 11 -34.20 -11.65 5.48
CA SER A 11 -35.07 -10.84 4.61
C SER A 11 -35.37 -9.44 5.16
N ASP A 12 -35.42 -9.28 6.48
CA ASP A 12 -35.57 -7.97 7.12
C ASP A 12 -34.28 -7.13 7.02
N ILE A 13 -33.10 -7.75 7.14
CA ILE A 13 -31.80 -7.08 6.93
C ILE A 13 -31.63 -6.68 5.46
N GLU A 14 -32.03 -7.52 4.50
CA GLU A 14 -32.05 -7.22 3.07
C GLU A 14 -33.12 -6.17 2.68
N LYS A 15 -34.13 -5.96 3.53
CA LYS A 15 -35.11 -4.87 3.37
C LYS A 15 -34.65 -3.55 3.98
N ASP A 16 -33.87 -3.61 5.07
CA ASP A 16 -33.35 -2.44 5.80
C ASP A 16 -32.05 -1.91 5.16
N MET A 17 -31.29 -2.78 4.48
CA MET A 17 -30.21 -2.42 3.56
C MET A 17 -30.66 -2.66 2.11
N ASP A 18 -30.88 -1.58 1.35
CA ASP A 18 -31.08 -1.69 -0.09
C ASP A 18 -29.78 -2.19 -0.73
N GLY A 19 -29.71 -3.51 -0.95
CA GLY A 19 -28.51 -4.18 -1.46
C GLY A 19 -28.13 -3.71 -2.86
N GLU A 20 -29.12 -3.45 -3.72
CA GLU A 20 -28.88 -2.92 -5.07
C GLU A 20 -28.34 -1.50 -5.02
N HIS A 21 -28.88 -0.66 -4.13
CA HIS A 21 -28.33 0.67 -3.89
C HIS A 21 -26.90 0.62 -3.34
N THR A 22 -26.63 -0.29 -2.39
CA THR A 22 -25.29 -0.46 -1.82
C THR A 22 -24.28 -0.92 -2.87
N ILE A 23 -24.66 -1.86 -3.74
CA ILE A 23 -23.83 -2.30 -4.87
C ILE A 23 -23.55 -1.14 -5.81
N ALA A 24 -24.58 -0.38 -6.19
CA ALA A 24 -24.44 0.78 -7.07
C ALA A 24 -23.52 1.87 -6.47
N GLU A 25 -23.58 2.10 -5.16
CA GLU A 25 -22.68 3.02 -4.46
C GLU A 25 -21.23 2.53 -4.47
N ILE A 26 -21.00 1.23 -4.26
CA ILE A 26 -19.66 0.62 -4.33
C ILE A 26 -19.09 0.76 -5.74
N GLU A 27 -19.86 0.38 -6.77
CA GLU A 27 -19.43 0.47 -8.17
C GLU A 27 -19.10 1.92 -8.56
N TRP A 28 -19.90 2.88 -8.07
CA TRP A 28 -19.64 4.31 -8.29
C TRP A 28 -18.35 4.78 -7.61
N LEU A 29 -18.09 4.36 -6.37
CA LEU A 29 -16.86 4.67 -5.67
C LEU A 29 -15.64 4.05 -6.37
N GLU A 30 -15.73 2.79 -6.77
CA GLU A 30 -14.67 2.11 -7.52
C GLU A 30 -14.33 2.85 -8.81
N HIS A 31 -15.35 3.35 -9.53
CA HIS A 31 -15.12 4.16 -10.73
C HIS A 31 -14.36 5.46 -10.43
N ILE A 32 -14.70 6.16 -9.33
CA ILE A 32 -13.99 7.38 -8.92
C ILE A 32 -12.54 7.06 -8.53
N PHE A 33 -12.33 6.00 -7.76
CA PHE A 33 -11.00 5.61 -7.28
C PHE A 33 -10.12 4.95 -8.36
N ALA A 34 -10.69 4.51 -9.48
CA ALA A 34 -9.92 4.05 -10.65
C ALA A 34 -9.20 5.19 -11.38
N VAL A 35 -9.62 6.44 -11.18
CA VAL A 35 -8.96 7.61 -11.75
C VAL A 35 -7.65 7.88 -11.00
N PRO A 36 -6.54 8.20 -11.69
CA PRO A 36 -5.29 8.58 -11.03
C PRO A 36 -5.51 9.72 -10.04
N ASP A 37 -5.01 9.56 -8.80
CA ASP A 37 -5.00 10.66 -7.84
C ASP A 37 -4.09 11.78 -8.34
N THR A 38 -4.67 12.94 -8.64
CA THR A 38 -3.98 14.11 -9.19
C THR A 38 -3.58 15.12 -8.13
N ARG A 39 -3.88 14.86 -6.86
CA ARG A 39 -3.49 15.76 -5.77
C ARG A 39 -1.96 15.81 -5.67
N PRO A 40 -1.38 16.96 -5.27
CA PRO A 40 0.04 17.03 -4.96
C PRO A 40 0.42 16.03 -3.86
N MET A 41 1.56 15.35 -4.02
CA MET A 41 2.05 14.42 -3.01
C MET A 41 2.33 15.14 -1.69
N SER A 42 1.69 14.68 -0.62
CA SER A 42 2.02 15.10 0.74
C SER A 42 3.32 14.43 1.22
N ALA A 43 3.86 14.92 2.33
CA ALA A 43 4.99 14.28 2.99
C ALA A 43 4.68 12.83 3.41
N SER A 44 3.43 12.54 3.79
CA SER A 44 2.98 11.19 4.13
C SER A 44 2.94 10.28 2.91
N ASP A 45 2.47 10.80 1.77
CA ASP A 45 2.42 10.04 0.51
C ASP A 45 3.83 9.68 0.05
N LEU A 46 4.77 10.62 0.17
CA LEU A 46 6.18 10.40 -0.14
C LEU A 46 6.80 9.35 0.79
N ALA A 47 6.52 9.41 2.09
CA ALA A 47 7.00 8.41 3.04
C ALA A 47 6.45 7.01 2.73
N ALA A 48 5.16 6.89 2.44
CA ALA A 48 4.53 5.63 2.07
C ALA A 48 5.06 5.08 0.74
N ALA A 49 5.29 5.95 -0.26
CA ALA A 49 5.89 5.56 -1.53
C ALA A 49 7.32 5.05 -1.35
N ASN A 50 8.13 5.72 -0.53
CA ASN A 50 9.49 5.29 -0.19
C ASN A 50 9.47 3.96 0.56
N GLN A 51 8.58 3.77 1.53
CA GLN A 51 8.44 2.49 2.23
C GLN A 51 8.15 1.34 1.26
N ARG A 52 7.16 1.51 0.37
CA ARG A 52 6.81 0.48 -0.63
C ARG A 52 7.96 0.20 -1.59
N HIS A 53 8.69 1.23 -1.98
CA HIS A 53 9.89 1.09 -2.81
C HIS A 53 10.96 0.27 -2.09
N ASP A 54 11.19 0.56 -0.81
CA ASP A 54 12.20 -0.12 0.00
C ASP A 54 11.84 -1.59 0.23
N GLU A 55 10.57 -1.87 0.54
CA GLU A 55 10.03 -3.23 0.67
C GLU A 55 10.21 -4.03 -0.63
N LYS A 56 9.86 -3.44 -1.77
CA LYS A 56 10.00 -4.09 -3.09
C LYS A 56 11.46 -4.42 -3.41
N ASN A 57 12.40 -3.59 -2.98
CA ASN A 57 13.82 -3.75 -3.27
C ASN A 57 14.61 -4.41 -2.13
N ALA A 58 13.97 -4.82 -1.04
CA ALA A 58 14.64 -5.35 0.16
C ALA A 58 15.58 -6.54 -0.12
N ASN A 59 15.32 -7.29 -1.19
CA ASN A 59 16.13 -8.44 -1.60
C ASN A 59 17.16 -8.13 -2.69
N SER A 60 17.17 -6.92 -3.24
CA SER A 60 18.16 -6.50 -4.23
C SER A 60 19.52 -6.23 -3.55
N PRO A 61 20.60 -6.93 -3.94
CA PRO A 61 21.93 -6.66 -3.40
C PRO A 61 22.38 -5.21 -3.62
N TRP A 62 22.01 -4.64 -4.78
CA TRP A 62 22.29 -3.25 -5.11
C TRP A 62 21.53 -2.27 -4.20
N PHE A 63 20.26 -2.57 -3.90
CA PHE A 63 19.47 -1.73 -3.00
C PHE A 63 20.01 -1.77 -1.57
N ARG A 64 20.42 -2.93 -1.07
CA ARG A 64 21.08 -3.05 0.24
C ARG A 64 22.39 -2.27 0.30
N LEU A 65 23.16 -2.29 -0.79
CA LEU A 65 24.40 -1.51 -0.90
C LEU A 65 24.10 0.00 -0.88
N TRP A 66 23.13 0.44 -1.67
CA TRP A 66 22.66 1.82 -1.68
C TRP A 66 22.08 2.26 -0.33
N GLN A 67 21.31 1.42 0.36
CA GLN A 67 20.78 1.75 1.69
C GLN A 67 21.91 1.91 2.72
N ARG A 68 22.99 1.13 2.59
CA ARG A 68 24.16 1.20 3.49
C ARG A 68 25.09 2.40 3.19
N TYR A 69 25.24 2.78 1.92
CA TYR A 69 26.26 3.74 1.49
C TYR A 69 25.71 4.96 0.73
N GLY A 70 24.40 5.02 0.50
CA GLY A 70 23.70 6.07 -0.22
C GLY A 70 23.73 7.42 0.51
N VAL A 71 23.67 8.49 -0.27
CA VAL A 71 24.23 9.81 0.09
C VAL A 71 23.27 10.71 0.88
N CYS A 72 22.10 10.25 1.38
CA CYS A 72 21.17 11.19 2.02
C CYS A 72 21.73 11.90 3.26
N CYS A 73 22.63 11.21 3.98
CA CYS A 73 22.86 11.49 5.39
C CYS A 73 24.33 11.30 5.81
N ARG A 74 25.26 11.24 4.85
CA ARG A 74 26.69 11.08 5.12
C ARG A 74 27.38 12.44 5.11
N SER A 75 28.07 12.78 6.19
CA SER A 75 28.95 13.96 6.23
C SER A 75 30.18 13.80 5.33
N GLU A 76 30.57 12.55 5.01
CA GLU A 76 31.76 12.22 4.24
C GLU A 76 31.49 11.07 3.25
N PRO A 77 32.16 11.04 2.08
CA PRO A 77 31.96 10.01 1.05
C PRO A 77 32.41 8.61 1.51
N PRO A 78 31.80 7.52 0.99
CA PRO A 78 32.22 6.16 1.32
C PRO A 78 33.63 5.85 0.77
N VAL A 79 34.50 5.31 1.62
CA VAL A 79 35.82 4.79 1.22
C VAL A 79 35.65 3.33 0.81
N ILE A 80 35.57 3.09 -0.51
CA ILE A 80 35.53 1.73 -1.06
C ILE A 80 36.95 1.19 -1.12
N ARG A 81 37.29 0.28 -0.21
CA ARG A 81 38.52 -0.52 -0.31
C ARG A 81 38.20 -1.72 -1.19
N VAL A 82 38.61 -1.66 -2.45
CA VAL A 82 38.64 -2.85 -3.32
C VAL A 82 39.67 -3.78 -2.70
N GLY A 83 39.21 -4.92 -2.18
CA GLY A 83 40.10 -5.97 -1.69
C GLY A 83 41.07 -6.34 -2.80
N GLU A 84 42.36 -6.47 -2.46
CA GLU A 84 43.37 -6.96 -3.39
C GLU A 84 42.87 -8.29 -3.95
N ILE A 85 42.74 -8.35 -5.27
CA ILE A 85 42.46 -9.58 -5.99
C ILE A 85 43.67 -10.47 -5.69
N GLU A 86 43.49 -11.48 -4.84
CA GLU A 86 44.51 -12.50 -4.60
C GLU A 86 44.87 -13.10 -5.96
N SER A 87 46.12 -12.89 -6.37
CA SER A 87 46.69 -13.38 -7.63
C SER A 87 47.16 -14.83 -7.52
#